data_AF-A0A484N885-F1
#
_entry.id   AF-A0A484N885-F1
#
_cell.length_a   1.000
_cell.length_b   1.000
_cell.length_c   1.000
_cell.angle_alpha   90.00
_cell.angle_beta   90.00
_cell.angle_gamma   90.00
#
_symmetry.space_group_name_H-M   'P 1'
#
loop_
_entity.id
_entity.type
_entity.pdbx_description
1 polymer ?
#
loop_
_entity_poly.entity_id
_entity_poly.type
_entity_poly.pdbx_seq_one_letter_code
_entity_poly.pdbx_strand_id
1 'polypeptide(L)'
;MRPWCLMEILSRKEIVDIVTNTFTESQKIGMEARHKCCQAIYKAFSSSKLISDPSFHGLANKLEEAIRSGPYLRRKHTEAQPLVETVQRF
;
A
#
# COMPACT_ATOMS: atom_id res chain seq x y z
N MET A 1 16.35 7.45 2.38
CA MET A 1 16.04 7.88 1.01
C MET A 1 16.71 9.23 0.78
N ARG A 2 17.47 9.41 -0.30
CA ARG A 2 18.06 10.72 -0.63
C ARG A 2 16.94 11.67 -1.10
N PRO A 3 17.00 12.98 -0.83
CA PRO A 3 15.94 13.92 -1.22
C PRO A 3 15.60 13.91 -2.72
N TRP A 4 16.61 13.77 -3.58
CA TRP A 4 16.40 13.70 -5.03
C TRP A 4 15.63 12.44 -5.46
N CYS A 5 15.89 11.29 -4.84
CA CYS A 5 15.14 10.06 -5.11
C CYS A 5 13.67 10.22 -4.72
N LEU A 6 13.39 10.90 -3.61
CA LEU A 6 12.02 11.15 -3.17
C LEU A 6 11.29 11.99 -4.22
N MET A 7 11.88 13.09 -4.71
CA MET A 7 11.27 13.93 -5.74
C MET A 7 10.95 13.15 -7.02
N GLU A 8 11.87 12.30 -7.48
CA GLU A 8 11.65 11.43 -8.66
C GLU A 8 10.52 10.43 -8.46
N ILE A 9 10.36 9.88 -7.25
CA ILE A 9 9.27 8.96 -6.94
C ILE A 9 7.94 9.73 -6.90
N LEU A 10 7.91 10.89 -6.23
CA LEU A 10 6.67 11.66 -6.06
C LEU A 10 6.19 12.33 -7.36
N SER A 11 7.09 12.62 -8.30
CA SER A 11 6.72 13.14 -9.63
C SER A 11 6.08 12.08 -10.52
N ARG A 12 6.28 10.79 -10.23
CA ARG A 12 5.77 9.65 -11.01
C ARG A 12 4.59 8.98 -10.31
N LYS A 13 3.38 9.45 -10.63
CA LYS A 13 2.13 8.89 -10.08
C LYS A 13 2.01 7.38 -10.24
N GLU A 14 2.50 6.82 -11.34
CA GLU A 14 2.51 5.37 -11.58
C GLU A 14 3.23 4.60 -10.46
N ILE A 15 4.39 5.06 -10.00
CA ILE A 15 5.15 4.39 -8.93
C ILE A 15 4.34 4.40 -7.63
N VAL A 16 3.76 5.55 -7.30
CA VAL A 16 2.91 5.71 -6.11
C VAL A 16 1.71 4.77 -6.19
N ASP A 17 1.03 4.72 -7.33
CA ASP A 17 -0.14 3.87 -7.50
C ASP A 17 0.24 2.38 -7.43
N ILE A 18 1.39 1.97 -7.98
CA ILE A 18 1.90 0.59 -7.85
C ILE A 18 2.15 0.22 -6.39
N VAL A 19 2.80 1.08 -5.59
CA VAL A 19 3.13 0.72 -4.20
C VAL A 19 1.95 0.83 -3.26
N THR A 20 0.94 1.65 -3.59
CA THR A 20 -0.28 1.82 -2.76
C THR A 20 -1.40 0.87 -3.17
N ASN A 21 -1.45 0.37 -4.41
CA ASN A 21 -2.51 -0.52 -4.88
C ASN A 21 -2.35 -1.96 -4.41
N THR A 22 -3.16 -2.38 -3.45
CA THR A 22 -3.08 -3.68 -2.78
C THR A 22 -3.28 -4.91 -3.66
N PHE A 23 -3.78 -4.73 -4.89
CA PHE A 23 -4.04 -5.83 -5.82
C PHE A 23 -2.95 -6.03 -6.87
N THR A 24 -1.89 -5.22 -6.88
CA THR A 24 -0.78 -5.37 -7.85
C THR A 24 0.13 -6.55 -7.53
N GLU A 25 0.03 -7.11 -6.32
CA GLU A 25 0.94 -8.16 -5.85
C GLU A 25 0.20 -9.13 -4.93
N SER A 26 0.33 -10.42 -5.22
CA SER A 26 -0.34 -11.51 -4.52
C SER A 26 0.61 -12.39 -3.72
N GLN A 27 1.92 -12.30 -3.99
CA GLN A 27 2.92 -13.05 -3.25
C GLN A 27 3.20 -12.37 -1.90
N LYS A 28 3.27 -13.18 -0.84
CA LYS A 28 3.56 -12.72 0.53
C LYS A 28 4.73 -11.74 0.60
N ILE A 29 5.86 -12.10 -0.04
CA ILE A 29 7.08 -11.29 -0.02
C ILE A 29 6.90 -9.95 -0.72
N GLY A 30 6.18 -9.93 -1.84
CA GLY A 30 5.91 -8.71 -2.58
C GLY A 30 4.93 -7.79 -1.83
N MET A 31 3.90 -8.37 -1.19
CA MET A 31 2.98 -7.63 -0.31
C MET A 31 3.72 -6.92 0.83
N GLU A 32 4.63 -7.64 1.50
CA GLU A 32 5.49 -7.08 2.55
C GLU A 32 6.42 -5.98 2.01
N ALA A 33 7.01 -6.20 0.83
CA ALA A 33 7.91 -5.24 0.19
C ALA A 33 7.17 -3.93 -0.14
N ARG A 34 5.98 -4.00 -0.76
CA ARG A 34 5.18 -2.81 -1.09
C ARG A 34 4.77 -2.03 0.16
N HIS A 35 4.39 -2.72 1.24
CA HIS A 35 4.08 -2.08 2.50
C HIS A 35 5.30 -1.34 3.09
N LYS A 36 6.48 -1.98 3.08
CA LYS A 36 7.75 -1.33 3.49
C LYS A 36 8.09 -0.14 2.60
N CYS A 37 7.83 -0.22 1.29
CA CYS A 37 7.99 0.91 0.37
C CYS A 37 7.09 2.08 0.77
N CYS A 38 5.80 1.84 1.04
CA CYS A 38 4.88 2.88 1.51
C CYS A 38 5.39 3.54 2.80
N GLN A 39 5.83 2.75 3.78
CA GLN A 39 6.39 3.27 5.04
C GLN A 39 7.65 4.12 4.79
N ALA A 40 8.56 3.66 3.94
CA ALA A 40 9.81 4.35 3.64
C ALA A 40 9.56 5.67 2.89
N ILE A 41 8.64 5.68 1.92
CA ILE A 41 8.24 6.89 1.19
C ILE A 41 7.56 7.86 2.15
N TYR A 42 6.58 7.41 2.94
CA TYR A 42 5.86 8.26 3.88
C TYR A 42 6.80 8.89 4.90
N LYS A 43 7.72 8.10 5.50
CA LYS A 43 8.72 8.62 6.45
C LYS A 43 9.63 9.68 5.81
N ALA A 44 10.09 9.44 4.58
CA ALA A 44 10.92 10.42 3.87
C ALA A 44 10.13 11.68 3.52
N PHE A 45 8.87 11.52 3.10
CA PHE A 45 7.96 12.60 2.75
C PHE A 45 7.57 13.45 3.96
N SER A 46 7.21 12.83 5.09
CA SER A 46 6.85 13.51 6.34
C SER A 46 8.03 14.28 6.96
N SER A 47 9.26 13.80 6.77
CA SER A 47 10.47 14.51 7.18
C SER A 47 10.90 15.61 6.21
N SER A 48 10.21 15.78 5.08
CA SER A 48 10.53 16.78 4.06
C SER A 48 9.59 17.99 4.14
N LYS A 49 9.99 19.11 3.51
CA LYS A 49 9.12 20.29 3.37
C LYS A 49 7.93 20.08 2.43
N LEU A 50 7.87 18.94 1.72
CA LEU A 50 6.80 18.64 0.77
C LEU A 50 5.49 18.28 1.46
N ILE A 51 5.53 17.86 2.73
CA ILE A 51 4.34 17.52 3.52
C ILE A 51 3.38 18.70 3.70
N SER A 52 3.90 19.94 3.67
CA SER A 52 3.11 21.16 3.77
C SER A 52 2.57 21.67 2.43
N ASP A 53 2.98 21.08 1.30
CA ASP A 53 2.50 21.48 -0.01
C ASP A 53 1.13 20.82 -0.30
N PRO A 54 0.06 21.61 -0.53
CA PRO A 54 -1.27 21.10 -0.80
C PRO A 54 -1.36 20.14 -1.99
N SER A 55 -0.45 20.25 -2.96
CA SER A 55 -0.38 19.39 -4.15
C SER A 55 -0.17 17.91 -3.79
N PHE A 56 0.43 17.64 -2.63
CA PHE A 56 0.73 16.28 -2.16
C PHE A 56 -0.21 15.78 -1.05
N HIS A 57 -1.25 16.53 -0.67
CA HIS A 57 -2.14 16.13 0.42
C HIS A 57 -2.86 14.81 0.11
N GLY A 58 -3.29 14.62 -1.14
CA GLY A 58 -3.90 13.36 -1.59
C GLY A 58 -2.94 12.17 -1.59
N LEU A 59 -1.65 12.42 -1.84
CA LEU A 59 -0.59 11.41 -1.75
C LEU A 59 -0.35 11.00 -0.29
N ALA A 60 -0.27 11.98 0.63
CA ALA A 60 -0.10 11.74 2.05
C ALA A 60 -1.18 10.77 2.57
N ASN A 61 -2.43 11.08 2.27
CA ASN A 61 -3.59 10.27 2.66
C ASN A 61 -3.53 8.86 2.05
N LYS A 62 -3.20 8.74 0.75
CA LYS A 62 -3.04 7.42 0.10
C LYS A 62 -1.98 6.56 0.78
N LEU A 63 -0.81 7.14 1.09
CA LEU A 63 0.28 6.42 1.75
C LEU A 63 -0.09 6.03 3.19
N GLU A 64 -0.69 6.94 3.95
CA GLU A 64 -1.14 6.68 5.32
C GLU A 64 -2.18 5.55 5.35
N GLU A 65 -3.14 5.57 4.43
CA GLU A 65 -4.15 4.50 4.31
C GLU A 65 -3.55 3.14 3.94
N ALA A 66 -2.59 3.12 3.00
CA ALA A 66 -1.86 1.91 2.64
C ALA A 66 -1.03 1.35 3.81
N ILE A 67 -0.42 2.23 4.61
CA ILE A 67 0.32 1.83 5.82
C ILE A 67 -0.65 1.29 6.88
N ARG A 68 -1.76 1.99 7.15
CA ARG A 68 -2.77 1.59 8.13
C ARG A 68 -3.40 0.23 7.80
N SER A 69 -3.56 -0.05 6.51
CA SER A 69 -4.11 -1.32 6.02
C SER A 69 -3.16 -2.51 6.25
N GLY A 70 -1.87 -2.28 6.41
CA GLY A 70 -0.86 -3.32 6.53
C GLY A 70 -0.58 -4.08 5.22
N PRO A 71 0.43 -4.96 5.20
CA PRO A 71 0.82 -5.70 3.99
C PRO A 71 -0.24 -6.67 3.50
N TYR A 72 -1.06 -7.21 4.41
CA TYR A 72 -2.02 -8.27 4.10
C TYR A 72 -3.47 -7.78 3.98
N LEU A 73 -3.66 -6.45 3.96
CA LEU A 73 -4.95 -5.79 4.16
C LEU A 73 -5.56 -6.13 5.53
N ARG A 74 -6.19 -5.16 6.19
CA ARG A 74 -7.19 -5.53 7.21
C ARG A 74 -8.28 -6.28 6.47
N ARG A 75 -8.35 -7.61 6.67
CA ARG A 75 -9.47 -8.43 6.20
C ARG A 75 -10.76 -7.74 6.66
N LYS A 76 -11.46 -7.05 5.75
CA LYS A 76 -12.89 -6.80 5.93
C LYS A 76 -13.56 -8.15 5.72
N HIS A 77 -13.51 -9.02 6.73
CA HIS A 77 -14.30 -10.25 6.88
C HIS A 77 -14.84 -10.86 5.58
N THR A 78 -13.96 -11.14 4.62
CA THR A 78 -14.23 -12.16 3.61
C THR A 78 -13.37 -13.33 4.02
N GLU A 79 -13.72 -13.93 5.17
CA GLU A 79 -13.39 -15.34 5.33
C GLU A 79 -13.90 -16.03 4.08
N ALA A 80 -13.04 -16.79 3.41
CA ALA A 80 -13.49 -17.73 2.42
C ALA A 80 -14.47 -18.64 3.17
N GLN A 81 -15.78 -18.41 3.00
CA GLN A 81 -16.77 -19.31 3.54
C GLN A 81 -16.48 -20.66 2.88
N PRO A 82 -16.12 -21.70 3.65
CA PRO A 82 -15.93 -23.01 3.06
C PRO A 82 -17.28 -23.41 2.47
N LEU A 83 -17.34 -23.56 1.15
CA LEU A 83 -18.47 -24.18 0.49
C LEU A 83 -18.43 -25.65 0.90
N VAL A 84 -19.12 -25.99 1.99
CA VAL A 84 -19.29 -27.37 2.42
C VAL A 84 -20.32 -28.01 1.49
N GLU A 85 -19.85 -28.58 0.38
CA GLU A 85 -20.70 -29.46 -0.43
C GLU A 85 -20.90 -30.77 0.33
N THR A 86 -22.08 -30.95 0.91
CA THR A 86 -22.51 -32.24 1.44
C THR A 86 -22.78 -33.18 0.26
N VAL A 87 -21.78 -33.97 -0.14
CA VAL A 87 -22.01 -35.11 -1.02
C VAL A 87 -22.94 -36.08 -0.28
N GLN A 88 -24.17 -36.21 -0.76
CA GLN A 88 -25.07 -37.29 -0.35
C GLN A 88 -24.37 -38.62 -0.65
N ARG A 89 -23.99 -39.34 0.39
CA ARG A 89 -23.56 -40.74 0.26
C ARG A 89 -24.81 -41.58 0.04
N PHE A 90 -24.83 -42.31 -1.06
CA PHE A 90 -25.78 -43.37 -1.37
C PHE A 90 -25.49 -44.60 -0.51
#